data_AF-A0A1L7JNL2-F1
#
_entry.id   AF-A0A1L7JNL2-F1
#
_cell.length_a   1.000
_cell.length_b   1.000
_cell.length_c   1.000
_cell.angle_alpha   90.00
_cell.angle_beta   90.00
_cell.angle_gamma   90.00
#
_symmetry.space_group_name_H-M   'P 1'
#
loop_
_entity.id
_entity.type
_entity.pdbx_description
1 polymer ?
#
loop_
_entity_poly.entity_id
_entity_poly.type
_entity_poly.pdbx_seq_one_letter_code
_entity_poly.pdbx_strand_id
1 'polypeptide(L)'
;MFNNRFCYRIAKEAEIGWDEELKDYCEAYIQTAIQTEKQIPEDLKYDISENLKIGLAGTLDTNRKYLEYIEPDEYDQYVED
;
A
#
# COMPACT_ATOMS: atom_id res chain seq x y z
N MET A 1 -6.94 11.59 -18.35
CA MET A 1 -6.52 11.67 -16.93
C MET A 1 -5.59 10.52 -16.67
N PHE A 2 -4.49 10.76 -15.97
CA PHE A 2 -3.54 9.73 -15.55
C PHE A 2 -3.97 9.21 -14.18
N ASN A 3 -4.07 7.89 -14.05
CA ASN A 3 -4.39 7.25 -12.78
C ASN A 3 -3.09 6.72 -12.15
N ASN A 4 -2.65 7.35 -11.06
CA ASN A 4 -1.41 6.98 -10.39
C ASN A 4 -1.76 6.15 -9.16
N ARG A 5 -1.60 4.83 -9.26
CA ARG A 5 -1.81 3.89 -8.15
C ARG A 5 -0.57 3.85 -7.27
N PHE A 6 -0.79 3.89 -5.96
CA PHE A 6 0.22 3.67 -4.93
C PHE A 6 -0.25 2.50 -4.08
N CYS A 7 0.53 1.41 -4.11
CA CYS A 7 0.15 0.15 -3.50
C CYS A 7 1.13 -0.18 -2.37
N TYR A 8 0.60 -0.78 -1.31
CA TYR A 8 1.39 -1.13 -0.14
C TYR A 8 1.06 -2.53 0.35
N ARG A 9 2.10 -3.32 0.61
CA ARG A 9 2.02 -4.52 1.43
C ARG A 9 2.18 -4.11 2.90
N ILE A 10 1.33 -4.67 3.74
CA ILE A 10 1.33 -4.50 5.18
C ILE A 10 1.78 -5.84 5.78
N ALA A 11 2.92 -5.82 6.48
CA ALA A 11 3.45 -7.02 7.11
C ALA A 11 2.51 -7.55 8.20
N LYS A 12 2.48 -8.88 8.40
CA LYS A 12 1.64 -9.52 9.43
C LYS A 12 1.89 -8.99 10.85
N GLU A 13 3.12 -8.54 11.13
CA GLU A 13 3.52 -7.95 12.42
C GLU A 13 2.84 -6.61 12.71
N ALA A 14 2.14 -6.03 11.73
CA ALA A 14 1.24 -4.90 11.96
C ALA A 14 -0.09 -5.30 12.61
N GLU A 15 -0.43 -6.61 12.64
CA GLU A 15 -1.66 -7.16 13.24
C GLU A 15 -2.95 -6.58 12.61
N ILE A 16 -2.91 -6.32 11.30
CA ILE A 16 -4.04 -5.73 10.53
C ILE A 16 -4.82 -6.78 9.73
N GLY A 17 -4.12 -7.63 8.98
CA GLY A 17 -4.76 -8.70 8.21
C GLY A 17 -5.04 -9.89 9.11
N TRP A 18 -6.31 -10.22 9.35
CA TRP A 18 -6.70 -11.40 10.12
C TRP A 18 -7.22 -12.48 9.19
N ASP A 19 -6.66 -13.69 9.30
CA ASP A 19 -7.08 -14.85 8.54
C ASP A 19 -7.90 -15.81 9.44
N GLU A 20 -9.18 -15.97 9.09
CA GLU A 20 -10.10 -16.82 9.86
C GLU A 20 -9.82 -18.32 9.72
N GLU A 21 -9.18 -18.77 8.64
CA GLU A 21 -8.85 -20.18 8.43
C GLU A 21 -7.58 -20.56 9.20
N LEU A 22 -6.57 -19.70 9.15
CA LEU A 22 -5.29 -19.90 9.85
C LEU A 22 -5.37 -19.55 11.34
N LYS A 23 -6.39 -18.78 11.76
CA LYS A 23 -6.51 -18.23 13.13
C LYS A 23 -5.26 -17.46 13.55
N ASP A 24 -4.67 -16.72 12.62
CA ASP A 24 -3.46 -15.91 12.82
C ASP A 24 -3.53 -14.64 11.96
N TYR A 25 -2.64 -13.69 12.26
CA TYR A 25 -2.44 -12.52 11.42
C TYR A 25 -1.65 -12.85 10.16
N CYS A 26 -2.08 -12.29 9.04
CA CYS A 26 -1.48 -12.42 7.72
C CYS A 26 -1.09 -11.05 7.14
N GLU A 27 -0.41 -11.08 6.00
CA GLU A 27 -0.12 -9.87 5.24
C GLU A 27 -1.43 -9.26 4.71
N ALA A 28 -1.51 -7.93 4.71
CA ALA A 28 -2.63 -7.20 4.13
C ALA A 28 -2.16 -6.30 2.99
N TYR A 29 -3.05 -5.97 2.08
CA TYR A 29 -2.73 -5.21 0.88
C TYR A 29 -3.68 -4.01 0.76
N ILE A 30 -3.11 -2.81 0.68
CA ILE A 30 -3.88 -1.57 0.50
C ILE A 30 -3.41 -0.81 -0.74
N GLN A 31 -4.36 -0.20 -1.45
CA GLN A 31 -4.06 0.70 -2.56
C GLN A 31 -4.76 2.05 -2.38
N THR A 32 -4.13 3.09 -2.91
CA THR A 32 -4.74 4.41 -3.11
C THR A 32 -4.40 4.92 -4.51
N ALA A 33 -5.22 5.80 -5.05
CA ALA A 33 -5.02 6.33 -6.39
C ALA A 33 -5.21 7.84 -6.44
N ILE A 34 -4.31 8.51 -7.16
CA ILE A 34 -4.38 9.95 -7.42
C ILE A 34 -4.59 10.16 -8.91
N GLN A 35 -5.71 10.81 -9.25
CA GLN A 35 -6.00 11.22 -10.62
C GLN A 35 -5.36 12.58 -10.92
N THR A 36 -4.62 12.65 -12.00
CA THR A 36 -3.95 13.89 -12.45
C THR A 36 -4.25 14.18 -13.93
N GLU A 37 -4.19 15.44 -14.32
CA GLU A 37 -4.30 15.83 -15.73
C GLU A 37 -3.03 15.51 -16.52
N LYS A 38 -1.89 15.43 -15.84
CA LYS A 38 -0.56 15.17 -16.42
C LYS A 38 0.13 14.00 -15.70
N GLN A 39 1.04 13.34 -16.39
CA GLN A 39 1.86 12.27 -15.81
C GLN A 39 2.76 12.82 -14.70
N ILE A 40 2.84 12.10 -13.58
CA ILE A 40 3.77 12.40 -12.49
C ILE A 40 5.14 11.81 -12.87
N PRO A 41 6.23 12.59 -12.77
CA PRO A 41 7.59 12.07 -12.95
C PRO A 41 7.91 10.95 -11.94
N GLU A 42 8.67 9.94 -12.36
CA GLU A 42 8.99 8.78 -11.52
C GLU A 42 9.67 9.17 -10.20
N ASP A 43 10.65 10.08 -10.22
CA ASP A 43 11.32 10.56 -9.01
C ASP A 43 10.33 11.15 -8.00
N LEU A 44 9.32 11.88 -8.48
CA LEU A 44 8.29 12.48 -7.64
C LEU A 44 7.27 11.45 -7.14
N LYS A 45 7.03 10.35 -7.89
CA LYS A 45 6.16 9.27 -7.41
C LYS A 45 6.73 8.61 -6.17
N TYR A 46 8.06 8.43 -6.10
CA TYR A 46 8.70 7.88 -4.91
C TYR A 46 8.52 8.81 -3.69
N ASP A 47 8.72 10.11 -3.85
CA ASP A 47 8.49 11.07 -2.76
C ASP A 47 7.02 11.09 -2.32
N ILE A 48 6.08 10.97 -3.25
CA ILE A 48 4.65 10.86 -2.96
C ILE A 48 4.35 9.56 -2.22
N SER A 49 4.91 8.42 -2.66
CA SER A 49 4.66 7.12 -2.03
C SER A 49 5.14 7.09 -0.57
N GLU A 50 6.30 7.68 -0.26
CA GLU A 50 6.81 7.76 1.11
C GLU A 50 5.95 8.68 2.00
N ASN A 51 5.44 9.79 1.47
CA ASN A 51 4.53 10.66 2.22
C ASN A 51 3.17 9.99 2.47
N LEU A 52 2.61 9.33 1.46
CA LEU A 52 1.36 8.57 1.59
C LEU A 52 1.51 7.44 2.61
N LYS A 53 2.65 6.74 2.64
CA LYS A 53 2.98 5.71 3.63
C LYS A 53 2.90 6.22 5.07
N ILE A 54 3.37 7.44 5.34
CA ILE A 54 3.27 8.07 6.66
C ILE A 54 1.80 8.30 7.04
N GLY A 55 0.99 8.85 6.11
CA GLY A 55 -0.43 9.10 6.34
C GLY A 55 -1.24 7.81 6.55
N LEU A 56 -0.95 6.77 5.76
CA LEU A 56 -1.58 5.45 5.88
C LEU A 56 -1.25 4.81 7.23
N ALA A 57 0.01 4.84 7.65
CA ALA A 57 0.42 4.31 8.95
C ALA A 57 -0.33 4.97 10.12
N GLY A 58 -0.51 6.30 10.07
CA GLY A 58 -1.31 7.01 11.07
C GLY A 58 -2.80 6.67 11.02
N THR A 59 -3.37 6.43 9.84
CA THR A 59 -4.78 6.05 9.68
C THR A 59 -5.05 4.64 10.19
N LEU A 60 -4.09 3.73 10.00
CA LEU A 60 -4.15 2.34 10.40
C LEU A 60 -3.69 2.09 11.85
N ASP A 61 -3.33 3.16 12.59
CA ASP A 61 -2.76 3.08 13.94
C ASP A 61 -1.58 2.08 14.05
N THR A 62 -0.69 2.10 13.04
CA THR A 62 0.46 1.19 12.95
C THR A 62 1.76 1.94 12.66
N ASN A 63 2.89 1.23 12.71
CA ASN A 63 4.18 1.81 12.39
C ASN A 63 4.45 1.72 10.88
N ARG A 64 4.86 2.85 10.27
CA ARG A 64 5.23 2.92 8.85
C ARG A 64 6.26 1.88 8.41
N LYS A 65 7.10 1.35 9.33
CA LYS A 65 8.07 0.31 9.02
C LYS A 65 7.42 -1.00 8.53
N TYR A 66 6.15 -1.23 8.86
CA TYR A 66 5.39 -2.40 8.43
C TYR A 66 4.70 -2.21 7.07
N LEU A 67 4.72 -0.99 6.53
CA LEU A 67 4.20 -0.70 5.20
C LEU A 67 5.36 -0.73 4.21
N GLU A 68 5.23 -1.51 3.16
CA GLU A 68 6.19 -1.59 2.06
C GLU A 68 5.50 -1.15 0.78
N TYR A 69 6.09 -0.18 0.08
CA TYR A 69 5.59 0.18 -1.24
C TYR A 69 5.89 -0.97 -2.21
N ILE A 70 4.87 -1.40 -2.94
CA ILE A 70 4.98 -2.43 -3.98
C ILE A 70 4.44 -1.86 -5.29
N GLU A 71 4.95 -2.37 -6.41
CA GLU A 71 4.44 -1.96 -7.72
C GLU A 71 2.99 -2.43 -7.92
N PRO A 72 2.17 -1.70 -8.70
CA PRO A 72 0.78 -2.09 -8.97
C PRO A 72 0.65 -3.50 -9.54
N ASP A 73 1.57 -3.92 -10.42
CA ASP A 73 1.57 -5.26 -11.01
C ASP A 73 1.85 -6.36 -9.96
N GLU A 74 2.62 -6.06 -8.91
CA GLU A 74 2.84 -6.97 -7.78
C GLU A 74 1.59 -7.02 -6.89
N TYR A 75 0.96 -5.87 -6.62
CA TYR A 75 -0.28 -5.80 -5.86
C TYR A 75 -1.41 -6.63 -6.49
N ASP A 76 -1.60 -6.50 -7.81
CA ASP A 76 -2.68 -7.20 -8.51
C ASP A 76 -2.51 -8.73 -8.44
N GLN A 77 -1.27 -9.24 -8.45
CA GLN A 77 -0.99 -10.68 -8.28
C GLN A 77 -1.41 -11.23 -6.90
N TYR A 78 -1.46 -10.40 -5.87
CA TYR A 78 -1.81 -10.83 -4.50
C TYR A 78 -3.28 -10.64 -4.14
N VAL A 79 -4.01 -9.79 -4.87
CA VAL A 79 -5.40 -9.40 -4.53
C VAL A 79 -6.42 -9.97 -5.51
N GLU A 80 -6.00 -10.46 -6.68
CA GLU A 80 -6.89 -11.07 -7.68
C GLU A 80 -7.20 -12.58 -7.45
N ASP A 81 -6.88 -13.15 -6.28
CA ASP A 81 -7.26 -14.53 -5.87
C ASP A 81 -8.57 -14.59 -5.06
#